data_AF-A0A2H6J8V8-F1
#
_entry.id   AF-A0A2H6J8V8-F1
#
_cell.length_a   1.000
_cell.length_b   1.000
_cell.length_c   1.000
_cell.angle_alpha   90.00
_cell.angle_beta   90.00
_cell.angle_gamma   90.00
#
_symmetry.space_group_name_H-M   'P 1'
#
loop_
_entity.id
_entity.type
_entity.pdbx_description
1 polymer ?
#
loop_
_entity_poly.entity_id
_entity_poly.type
_entity_poly.pdbx_seq_one_letter_code
_entity_poly.pdbx_strand_id
1 'polypeptide(L)' 'MKGRVSGASTITVTRNEILYSLNKPEDYILAIVEFLESDEHRVHYVREPFRREPDFGVTSVNYDMAELLAKAEAPR' A
#
# COMPACT_ATOMS: atom_id res chain seq x y z
N MET A 1 -2.09 4.96 -11.84
CA MET A 1 -2.04 5.63 -10.52
C MET A 1 -3.38 5.40 -9.84
N LYS A 2 -3.47 4.62 -8.76
CA LYS A 2 -4.70 4.47 -7.96
C LYS A 2 -4.57 5.38 -6.73
N GLY A 3 -4.95 6.65 -6.89
CA GLY A 3 -5.16 7.54 -5.75
C GLY A 3 -6.54 7.27 -5.16
N ARG A 4 -6.60 6.99 -3.85
CA ARG A 4 -7.88 6.96 -3.12
C ARG A 4 -7.72 7.68 -1.78
N VAL A 5 -8.43 8.80 -1.72
CA VAL A 5 -9.05 9.46 -0.57
C VAL A 5 -8.10 9.85 0.58
N SER A 6 -7.85 11.16 0.70
CA SER A 6 -7.32 11.78 1.91
C SER A 6 -8.18 11.36 3.11
N GLY A 7 -7.57 10.68 4.10
CA GLY A 7 -8.22 10.31 5.36
C GLY A 7 -8.82 8.89 5.45
N ALA A 8 -8.63 8.00 4.46
CA ALA A 8 -9.09 6.62 4.59
C ALA A 8 -8.18 5.84 5.57
N SER A 9 -8.78 5.24 6.62
CA SER A 9 -8.07 4.38 7.57
C SER A 9 -7.62 3.05 6.95
N THR A 10 -8.20 2.68 5.80
CA THR A 10 -7.88 1.43 5.10
C THR A 10 -7.70 1.63 3.61
N ILE A 11 -6.80 0.86 3.00
CA ILE A 11 -6.63 0.75 1.55
C ILE A 11 -7.12 -0.60 1.05
N THR A 12 -7.95 -0.59 0.01
CA THR A 12 -8.35 -1.81 -0.71
C THR A 12 -7.31 -2.14 -1.77
N VAL A 13 -6.70 -3.32 -1.65
CA VAL A 13 -5.70 -3.83 -2.59
C VAL A 13 -6.25 -5.08 -3.28
N THR A 14 -6.09 -5.17 -4.59
CA THR A 14 -6.58 -6.34 -5.35
C THR A 14 -5.68 -7.55 -5.15
N ARG A 15 -6.23 -8.77 -5.32
CA ARG A 15 -5.44 -10.01 -5.28
C ARG A 15 -4.26 -9.97 -6.24
N ASN A 16 -4.45 -9.43 -7.44
CA ASN A 16 -3.38 -9.34 -8.44
C ASN A 16 -2.24 -8.42 -7.98
N GLU A 17 -2.54 -7.31 -7.30
CA GLU A 17 -1.51 -6.42 -6.73
C GLU A 17 -0.72 -7.11 -5.62
N ILE A 18 -1.42 -7.85 -4.75
CA ILE A 18 -0.77 -8.63 -3.67
C ILE A 18 0.14 -9.71 -4.26
N LEU A 19 -0.37 -10.50 -5.21
CA LEU A 19 0.40 -11.55 -5.88
C LEU A 19 1.62 -11.00 -6.63
N TYR A 20 1.45 -9.89 -7.34
CA TYR A 20 2.55 -9.26 -8.05
C TYR A 20 3.66 -8.81 -7.10
N SER A 21 3.28 -8.19 -5.97
CA SER A 21 4.22 -7.84 -4.90
C SER A 21 4.94 -9.04 -4.30
N LEU A 22 4.27 -10.18 -4.15
CA LEU A 22 4.87 -11.39 -3.58
C LEU A 22 5.80 -12.12 -4.56
N ASN A 23 5.47 -12.08 -5.86
CA ASN A 23 6.27 -12.72 -6.91
C ASN A 23 7.55 -11.93 -7.25
N LYS A 24 7.51 -10.61 -7.11
CA LYS A 24 8.63 -9.70 -7.40
C LYS A 24 8.85 -8.69 -6.27
N PRO A 25 9.24 -9.14 -5.06
CA PRO A 25 9.36 -8.27 -3.89
C PRO A 25 10.38 -7.14 -4.07
N GLU A 26 11.45 -7.38 -4.84
CA GLU A 26 12.51 -6.39 -5.10
C GLU A 26 12.08 -5.31 -6.10
N ASP A 27 11.23 -5.68 -7.08
CA ASP A 27 10.73 -4.76 -8.12
C ASP A 27 9.43 -4.05 -7.72
N TYR A 28 8.80 -4.45 -6.61
CA TYR A 28 7.54 -3.90 -6.15
C TYR A 28 7.75 -2.91 -5.00
N ILE A 29 7.25 -1.69 -5.20
CA ILE A 29 7.22 -0.66 -4.16
C ILE A 29 5.82 -0.04 -4.13
N LEU A 30 5.23 -0.01 -2.93
CA LEU A 30 3.95 0.66 -2.71
C LEU A 30 4.23 2.11 -2.29
N ALA A 31 3.79 3.07 -3.11
CA ALA A 31 3.82 4.48 -2.77
C ALA A 31 2.47 4.91 -2.20
N ILE A 32 2.49 5.41 -0.97
CA ILE A 32 1.34 5.96 -0.27
C ILE A 32 1.50 7.47 -0.21
N VAL A 33 0.48 8.21 -0.65
CA VAL A 33 0.49 9.67 -0.63
C VAL A 33 -0.53 10.14 0.39
N GLU A 34 -0.07 10.75 1.47
CA GLU A 34 -0.89 11.41 2.47
C GLU A 34 -1.04 12.89 2.13
N PHE A 35 -2.27 13.38 2.08
CA PHE A 35 -2.60 14.78 1.84
C PHE A 35 -2.92 15.45 3.18
N LEU A 36 -2.12 16.43 3.58
CA LEU A 36 -2.27 17.19 4.84
C LEU A 36 -3.08 18.48 4.60
N GLU A 37 -3.62 19.06 5.67
CA GLU A 37 -4.53 20.22 5.63
C GLU A 37 -3.90 21.51 5.07
N SER A 38 -2.58 21.56 4.87
CA SER A 38 -1.83 22.73 4.38
C SER A 38 -1.33 22.60 2.94
N ASP A 39 -1.98 21.79 2.10
CA ASP A 39 -1.56 21.49 0.71
C ASP A 39 -0.19 20.76 0.63
N GLU A 40 0.34 20.37 1.79
CA GLU A 40 1.53 19.55 1.92
C GLU A 40 1.14 18.08 1.69
N HIS A 41 1.88 17.40 0.82
CA HIS A 41 1.73 15.97 0.60
C HIS A 41 2.98 15.25 1.09
N ARG A 42 2.79 14.18 1.86
CA ARG A 42 3.87 13.30 2.28
C ARG A 42 3.78 12.00 1.51
N VAL A 43 4.89 11.59 0.92
CA VAL A 43 4.99 10.32 0.19
C VAL A 43 5.75 9.32 1.04
N HIS A 44 5.12 8.17 1.27
CA HIS A 44 5.65 7.05 2.01
C HIS A 44 5.90 5.89 1.05
N TYR A 45 7.09 5.30 1.11
CA TYR A 45 7.44 4.15 0.29
C TYR A 45 7.52 2.90 1.15
N VAL A 46 6.72 1.89 0.83
CA VAL A 46 6.68 0.61 1.54
C VAL A 46 7.23 -0.48 0.64
N ARG A 47 8.34 -1.09 1.05
CA ARG A 47 8.88 -2.30 0.43
C ARG A 47 8.23 -3.53 1.07
N GLU A 48 7.97 -4.55 0.26
CA GLU A 48 7.32 -5.79 0.70
C GLU A 48 6.07 -5.56 1.59
N PRO A 49 5.08 -4.76 1.14
CA PRO A 49 3.92 -4.38 1.97
C PRO A 49 3.06 -5.57 2.38
N PHE A 50 3.00 -6.60 1.52
CA PHE A 50 2.19 -7.80 1.72
C PHE A 50 3.09 -9.01 1.96
N ARG A 51 2.68 -9.87 2.92
CA ARG A 51 3.46 -11.06 3.32
C ARG A 51 2.76 -12.39 3.04
N ARG A 52 1.49 -12.35 2.62
CA ARG A 52 0.69 -13.55 2.43
C ARG A 52 -0.27 -13.36 1.27
N GLU A 53 -0.42 -14.43 0.48
CA GLU A 53 -1.40 -14.51 -0.59
C GLU A 53 -2.83 -14.59 0.02
N PRO A 54 -3.81 -13.84 -0.53
CA PRO A 54 -5.20 -13.96 -0.11
C PRO A 54 -5.84 -15.26 -0.64
N ASP A 55 -6.89 -15.73 0.04
CA ASP A 55 -7.63 -16.93 -0.36
C ASP A 55 -8.10 -16.88 -1.82
N PHE A 56 -8.22 -18.04 -2.45
CA PHE A 56 -8.53 -18.16 -3.88
C PHE A 56 -9.82 -17.44 -4.31
N GLY A 57 -10.82 -17.35 -3.43
CA GLY A 57 -12.09 -16.65 -3.70
C GLY A 57 -12.06 -15.13 -3.48
N VAL A 58 -10.97 -14.57 -2.96
CA VAL A 58 -10.88 -13.15 -2.59
C VAL A 58 -10.36 -12.33 -3.77
N THR A 59 -11.14 -11.35 -4.21
CA THR A 59 -10.75 -10.43 -5.29
C THR A 59 -9.96 -9.21 -4.78
N SER A 60 -10.18 -8.82 -3.52
CA SER A 60 -9.48 -7.70 -2.87
C SER A 60 -9.46 -7.86 -1.36
N VAL A 61 -8.43 -7.29 -0.74
CA VAL A 61 -8.21 -7.27 0.72
C VAL A 61 -8.12 -5.81 1.16
N ASN A 62 -8.71 -5.48 2.32
CA ASN A 62 -8.51 -4.19 2.95
C ASN A 62 -7.37 -4.28 3.95
N TYR A 63 -6.40 -3.38 3.84
CA TYR A 63 -5.29 -3.24 4.76
C TYR A 63 -5.44 -1.96 5.58
N ASP A 64 -5.04 -2.01 6.84
CA ASP A 64 -4.94 -0.83 7.68
C ASP A 64 -3.81 0.09 7.19
N MET A 65 -4.12 1.37 7.03
CA MET A 65 -3.19 2.36 6.52
C MET A 65 -2.05 2.60 7.51
N ALA A 66 -2.33 2.64 8.82
CA ALA A 66 -1.31 2.85 9.84
C ALA A 66 -0.32 1.67 9.90
N GLU A 67 -0.79 0.44 9.71
CA GLU A 67 0.10 -0.74 9.62
C GLU A 67 1.02 -0.70 8.39
N LEU A 68 0.54 -0.18 7.26
CA LEU A 68 1.37 -0.02 6.06
C LEU A 68 2.38 1.11 6.24
N LEU A 69 1.96 2.24 6.80
CA LEU A 69 2.82 3.39 7.07
C LEU A 69 3.91 3.06 8.10
N ALA A 70 3.62 2.20 9.09
CA ALA A 70 4.62 1.71 10.05
C ALA A 70 5.77 0.93 9.40
N LYS A 71 5.57 0.41 8.19
CA LYS A 71 6.59 -0.28 7.37
C LYS A 71 7.25 0.64 6.34
N ALA A 72 6.84 1.90 6.27
CA ALA A 72 7.38 2.84 5.29
C ALA A 72 8.83 3.19 5.63
N GLU A 73 9.66 3.23 4.60
CA GLU A 73 11.06 3.64 4.68
C GLU A 73 11.24 4.99 3.98
N ALA A 74 12.28 5.72 4.38
CA ALA A 74 12.69 6.93 3.68
C ALA A 74 13.10 6.60 2.23
N PRO A 75 12.78 7.45 1.24
CA PRO A 75 13.26 7.27 -0.11
C PRO A 75 14.78 7.18 -0.11
N ARG A 76 15.32 6.10 -0.69
CA ARG A 76 16.75 5.90 -0.94
C ARG A 76 17.11 6.29 -2.36
#